data_AF-A0A6J2M1R8-F1
#
_entry.id   AF-A0A6J2M1R8-F1
#
_cell.length_a   1.000
_cell.length_b   1.000
_cell.length_c   1.000
_cell.angle_alpha   90.00
_cell.angle_beta   90.00
_cell.angle_gamma   90.00
#
_symmetry.space_group_name_H-M   'P 1'
#
loop_
_entity.id
_entity.type
_entity.pdbx_description
1 polymer ?
#
loop_
_entity_poly.entity_id
_entity_poly.type
_entity_poly.pdbx_seq_one_letter_code
_entity_poly.pdbx_strand_id
1 'polypeptide(L)'
;MHCGQLPLTLLVLMFISTSETCTLRPHITAVEGEPFYLKYCLSSSEHENEPTTIKWYKSNESHGLVELSSSSSPRITLHDYVLEFWPVELDDSGYYFFQMGNDTHEWRLNVIRRNKHSCFAEKQVISITVEVKRALQIPCGEHSYYKKLVNRTLLYKNCEKIEKNKNPSFRKNAELNDRGYYTCIFFLYHNGKLFNVTNTFNITIVGGYSNIIPVLLGPKLNHIGVELGKDVQLNCSALLNEKDLIYWNIQKENGENPNVHEEKEIRIKTSEGKWHASKTLRIENINEINLNFLYNCTVASEGDIDTKSFILLKKELDDIPDHVFTRGIIIAILISGAVVCLMIVVVTYRVDLALFCRHFMRRDETLTDGKTYDAFVSYLKECHPENGEEHAFAVEILPRVLEKHFGYKLCIYERDVVPGRAVVDEIHSLIEQSRRLIIVLSKSYMSNEVRYELESGLHEALVERKIKIILIEFTPISDLTFLPQSLKLLKSHRVLKWKADKSLSYNSRFWKNLVYLMPAKTAKPWRDESEVLPMLSQS
;
A
#
# COMPACT_ATOMS: atom_id res chain seq x y z
N MET A 1 14.84 56.82 -7.17
CA MET A 1 14.25 57.82 -8.07
C MET A 1 13.73 57.10 -9.31
N HIS A 2 12.50 57.40 -9.70
CA HIS A 2 11.66 56.91 -10.81
C HIS A 2 12.41 56.33 -12.03
N CYS A 3 11.91 55.34 -12.78
CA CYS A 3 10.65 55.30 -13.55
C CYS A 3 10.65 53.94 -14.30
N GLY A 4 9.59 53.23 -14.66
CA GLY A 4 8.16 53.41 -14.52
C GLY A 4 7.50 52.04 -14.82
N GLN A 5 6.51 51.68 -14.01
CA GLN A 5 5.62 50.57 -14.29
C GLN A 5 4.48 51.10 -15.18
N LEU A 6 4.33 50.51 -16.36
CA LEU A 6 3.15 50.65 -17.21
C LEU A 6 2.01 49.80 -16.63
N PRO A 7 0.89 50.38 -16.19
CA PRO A 7 -0.33 49.60 -15.99
C PRO A 7 -1.04 49.49 -17.33
N LEU A 8 -1.21 48.26 -17.81
CA LEU A 8 -2.06 47.90 -18.94
C LEU A 8 -3.53 48.08 -18.49
N THR A 9 -4.01 49.32 -18.49
CA THR A 9 -5.44 49.60 -18.29
C THR A 9 -6.18 49.12 -19.53
N LEU A 10 -6.86 47.99 -19.39
CA LEU A 10 -7.83 47.47 -20.33
C LEU A 10 -8.96 48.50 -20.44
N LEU A 11 -8.88 49.34 -21.47
CA LEU A 11 -9.89 50.33 -21.80
C LEU A 11 -11.06 49.57 -22.43
N VAL A 12 -11.89 48.96 -21.60
CA VAL A 12 -13.23 48.53 -21.99
C VAL A 12 -13.99 49.82 -22.29
N LEU A 13 -13.94 50.25 -23.56
CA LEU A 13 -14.88 51.21 -24.11
C LEU A 13 -16.27 50.63 -23.94
N MET A 14 -16.89 50.94 -22.80
CA MET A 14 -18.34 50.97 -22.64
C MET A 14 -18.85 52.08 -23.56
N PHE A 15 -18.86 51.82 -24.87
CA PHE A 15 -19.79 52.50 -25.77
C PHE A 15 -21.18 52.05 -25.35
N ILE A 16 -21.75 52.74 -24.37
CA ILE A 16 -23.19 52.87 -24.26
C ILE A 16 -23.59 53.83 -25.39
N SER A 17 -23.50 53.35 -26.63
CA SER A 17 -24.29 53.94 -27.69
C SER A 17 -25.72 53.51 -27.40
N THR A 18 -26.59 54.49 -27.17
CA THR A 18 -28.03 54.29 -27.25
C THR A 18 -28.36 53.98 -28.72
N SER A 19 -28.03 52.77 -29.13
CA SER A 19 -28.20 52.25 -30.47
C SER A 19 -29.67 51.90 -30.63
N GLU A 20 -30.39 52.72 -31.39
CA GLU A 20 -31.64 52.29 -32.00
C GLU A 20 -31.35 51.03 -32.82
N THR A 21 -31.98 49.91 -32.47
CA THR A 21 -31.71 48.58 -33.03
C THR A 21 -31.90 48.55 -34.55
N CYS A 22 -30.80 48.55 -35.29
CA CYS A 22 -30.78 48.39 -36.74
C CYS A 22 -30.86 46.89 -37.14
N THR A 23 -31.26 46.61 -38.38
CA THR A 23 -31.65 45.28 -38.84
C THR A 23 -30.48 44.55 -39.53
N LEU A 24 -29.62 43.88 -38.75
CA LEU A 24 -28.44 43.17 -39.28
C LEU A 24 -28.71 41.79 -39.91
N ARG A 25 -29.86 41.17 -39.58
CA ARG A 25 -30.12 39.77 -39.97
C ARG A 25 -30.64 39.72 -41.41
N PRO A 26 -30.06 38.91 -42.32
CA PRO A 26 -30.48 38.84 -43.71
C PRO A 26 -31.83 38.13 -43.89
N HIS A 27 -32.24 37.27 -42.95
CA HIS A 27 -33.53 36.59 -42.98
C HIS A 27 -34.40 37.08 -41.84
N ILE A 28 -35.59 37.58 -42.18
CA ILE A 28 -36.49 38.19 -41.20
C ILE A 28 -37.88 37.60 -41.37
N THR A 29 -38.53 37.32 -40.24
CA THR A 29 -39.91 36.84 -40.19
C THR A 29 -40.78 37.90 -39.53
N ALA A 30 -41.85 38.32 -40.18
CA ALA A 30 -42.82 39.29 -39.68
C ALA A 30 -44.23 38.67 -39.61
N VAL A 31 -45.09 39.15 -38.73
CA VAL A 31 -46.48 38.65 -38.60
C VAL A 31 -47.43 39.59 -39.34
N GLU A 32 -48.27 39.00 -40.18
CA GLU A 32 -49.31 39.71 -40.91
C GLU A 32 -50.19 40.56 -39.98
N GLY A 33 -50.40 41.82 -40.35
CA GLY A 33 -51.23 42.77 -39.60
C GLY A 33 -50.50 43.51 -38.47
N GLU A 34 -49.20 43.27 -38.26
CA GLU A 34 -48.36 44.06 -37.35
C GLU A 34 -47.56 45.14 -38.09
N PRO A 35 -47.39 46.32 -37.51
CA PRO A 35 -46.36 47.26 -37.95
C PRO A 35 -44.98 46.63 -37.94
N PHE A 36 -44.22 46.85 -39.00
CA PHE A 36 -42.90 46.27 -39.16
C PHE A 36 -41.94 47.29 -39.81
N TYR A 37 -40.63 47.12 -39.62
CA TYR A 37 -39.63 48.01 -40.21
C TYR A 37 -38.34 47.27 -40.57
N LEU A 38 -37.66 47.74 -41.62
CA LEU A 38 -36.30 47.39 -41.99
C LEU A 38 -35.43 48.63 -41.86
N LYS A 39 -34.41 48.60 -41.00
CA LYS A 39 -33.48 49.71 -40.79
C LYS A 39 -32.08 49.30 -41.20
N TYR A 40 -31.49 50.02 -42.14
CA TYR A 40 -30.08 49.85 -42.49
C TYR A 40 -29.17 50.34 -41.35
N CYS A 41 -28.05 49.64 -41.13
CA CYS A 41 -27.06 49.99 -40.12
C CYS A 41 -25.96 50.84 -40.73
N LEU A 42 -25.89 52.12 -40.36
CA LEU A 42 -24.75 52.97 -40.71
C LEU A 42 -23.51 52.52 -39.93
N SER A 43 -22.43 52.22 -40.64
CA SER A 43 -21.12 52.08 -40.02
C SER A 43 -20.59 53.48 -39.69
N SER A 44 -20.16 53.70 -38.45
CA SER A 44 -19.84 55.02 -37.89
C SER A 44 -18.58 55.69 -38.45
N SER A 45 -18.21 55.46 -39.71
CA SER A 45 -17.01 56.05 -40.33
C SER A 45 -17.27 56.90 -41.58
N GLU A 46 -18.52 57.14 -41.97
CA GLU A 46 -18.78 58.02 -43.10
C GLU A 46 -19.28 59.37 -42.60
N HIS A 47 -18.40 60.36 -42.73
CA HIS A 47 -18.68 61.77 -42.52
C HIS A 47 -19.97 62.18 -43.24
N GLU A 48 -20.83 62.92 -42.53
CA GLU A 48 -21.73 63.90 -43.13
C GLU A 48 -20.92 64.71 -44.15
N ASN A 49 -21.09 64.45 -45.44
CA ASN A 49 -20.79 65.34 -46.57
C ASN A 49 -21.01 64.60 -47.90
N GLU A 50 -22.28 64.27 -48.21
CA GLU A 50 -22.87 64.32 -49.56
C GLU A 50 -24.29 63.74 -49.50
N PRO A 51 -25.29 64.30 -50.23
CA PRO A 51 -26.60 63.70 -50.34
C PRO A 51 -26.51 62.46 -51.24
N THR A 52 -26.04 61.35 -50.67
CA THR A 52 -26.08 60.05 -51.36
C THR A 52 -27.52 59.66 -51.57
N THR A 53 -27.88 59.36 -52.83
CA THR A 53 -29.25 58.99 -53.18
C THR A 53 -29.53 57.60 -52.60
N ILE A 54 -30.38 57.55 -51.57
CA ILE A 54 -30.84 56.31 -50.95
C ILE A 54 -31.96 55.72 -51.81
N LYS A 55 -31.83 54.44 -52.15
CA LYS A 55 -32.84 53.72 -52.92
C LYS A 55 -33.20 52.39 -52.27
N TRP A 56 -34.47 52.05 -52.32
CA TRP A 56 -35.01 50.78 -51.86
C TRP A 56 -35.60 50.03 -53.03
N TYR A 57 -35.35 48.73 -53.11
CA TYR A 57 -35.88 47.86 -54.15
C TYR A 57 -36.56 46.64 -53.55
N LYS A 58 -37.62 46.16 -54.21
CA LYS A 58 -38.23 44.85 -53.95
C LYS A 58 -38.04 43.96 -55.17
N SER A 59 -37.56 42.74 -54.97
CA SER A 59 -37.51 41.73 -56.04
C SER A 59 -38.92 41.21 -56.30
N ASN A 60 -39.33 41.24 -57.57
CA ASN A 60 -40.54 40.59 -58.04
C ASN A 60 -40.15 39.42 -58.95
N GLU A 61 -40.73 38.24 -58.72
CA GLU A 61 -40.42 36.98 -59.42
C GLU A 61 -40.58 37.08 -60.95
N SER A 62 -41.36 38.06 -61.43
CA SER A 62 -41.71 38.25 -62.85
C SER A 62 -41.04 39.44 -63.56
N HIS A 63 -40.59 40.47 -62.82
CA HIS A 63 -40.13 41.75 -63.40
C HIS A 63 -38.74 42.22 -62.94
N GLY A 64 -38.02 41.43 -62.15
CA GLY A 64 -36.71 41.82 -61.61
C GLY A 64 -36.83 42.77 -60.40
N LEU A 65 -35.90 43.71 -60.26
CA LEU A 65 -35.86 44.68 -59.15
C LEU A 65 -36.78 45.87 -59.44
N VAL A 66 -37.77 46.11 -58.57
CA VAL A 66 -38.67 47.26 -58.64
C VAL A 66 -38.29 48.28 -57.56
N GLU A 67 -38.01 49.52 -57.95
CA GLU A 67 -37.72 50.62 -57.02
C GLU A 67 -38.99 51.00 -56.24
N LEU A 68 -38.88 51.04 -54.91
CA LEU A 68 -39.96 51.41 -54.00
C LEU A 68 -40.02 52.94 -53.89
N SER A 69 -41.20 53.50 -54.12
CA SER A 69 -41.48 54.93 -53.95
C SER A 69 -42.59 55.13 -52.92
N SER A 70 -42.52 56.16 -52.08
CA SER A 70 -43.57 56.45 -51.07
C SER A 70 -44.96 56.70 -51.66
N SER A 71 -45.05 56.90 -52.98
CA SER A 71 -46.31 57.06 -53.74
C SER A 71 -46.94 55.74 -54.18
N SER A 72 -46.23 54.61 -54.11
CA SER A 72 -46.72 53.33 -54.65
C SER A 72 -47.69 52.60 -53.73
N SER A 73 -47.64 52.84 -52.41
CA SER A 73 -48.58 52.30 -51.44
C SER A 73 -48.70 53.21 -50.21
N PRO A 74 -49.92 53.55 -49.76
CA PRO A 74 -50.12 54.38 -48.56
C PRO A 74 -49.72 53.65 -47.26
N ARG A 75 -49.42 52.36 -47.34
CA ARG A 75 -49.05 51.49 -46.21
C ARG A 75 -47.54 51.44 -45.96
N ILE A 76 -46.73 51.76 -46.97
CA ILE A 76 -45.27 51.68 -46.92
C ILE A 76 -44.71 53.09 -46.85
N THR A 77 -43.95 53.38 -45.79
CA THR A 77 -43.29 54.68 -45.60
C THR A 77 -41.78 54.52 -45.66
N LEU A 78 -41.13 55.36 -46.47
CA LEU A 78 -39.68 55.41 -46.58
C LEU A 78 -39.19 56.68 -45.90
N HIS A 79 -38.35 56.52 -44.88
CA HIS A 79 -37.74 57.62 -44.13
C HIS A 79 -36.26 57.33 -43.88
N ASP A 80 -35.39 58.19 -44.41
CA ASP A 80 -33.94 58.08 -44.30
C ASP A 80 -33.42 56.65 -44.62
N TYR A 81 -32.98 55.92 -43.60
CA TYR A 81 -32.41 54.57 -43.66
C TYR A 81 -33.43 53.48 -43.29
N VAL A 82 -34.72 53.81 -43.21
CA VAL A 82 -35.78 52.93 -42.72
C VAL A 82 -36.90 52.77 -43.74
N LEU A 83 -37.28 51.52 -43.96
CA LEU A 83 -38.49 51.11 -44.67
C LEU A 83 -39.50 50.59 -43.66
N GLU A 84 -40.62 51.29 -43.47
CA GLU A 84 -41.68 50.89 -42.55
C GLU A 84 -42.93 50.38 -43.28
N PHE A 85 -43.64 49.47 -42.62
CA PHE A 85 -44.90 48.87 -43.07
C PHE A 85 -45.98 49.10 -42.00
N TRP A 86 -47.12 49.67 -42.38
CA TRP A 86 -48.19 50.07 -41.46
C TRP A 86 -49.57 49.50 -41.83
N PRO A 87 -49.84 48.18 -41.67
CA PRO A 87 -48.98 47.10 -41.17
C PRO A 87 -48.34 46.29 -42.30
N VAL A 88 -47.63 45.19 -42.02
CA VAL A 88 -47.15 44.25 -43.05
C VAL A 88 -48.26 43.26 -43.49
N GLU A 89 -48.28 42.89 -44.77
CA GLU A 89 -49.23 41.94 -45.38
C GLU A 89 -48.50 40.73 -45.98
N LEU A 90 -49.22 39.64 -46.28
CA LEU A 90 -48.60 38.40 -46.82
C LEU A 90 -47.86 38.64 -48.14
N ASP A 91 -48.40 39.52 -48.98
CA ASP A 91 -47.86 39.89 -50.29
C ASP A 91 -46.55 40.71 -50.18
N ASP A 92 -46.19 41.16 -48.98
CA ASP A 92 -44.91 41.81 -48.72
C ASP A 92 -43.75 40.83 -48.58
N SER A 93 -44.00 39.52 -48.54
CA SER A 93 -42.93 38.51 -48.52
C SER A 93 -42.07 38.59 -49.78
N GLY A 94 -40.75 38.57 -49.63
CA GLY A 94 -39.83 38.68 -50.75
C GLY A 94 -38.44 39.19 -50.36
N TYR A 95 -37.63 39.49 -51.38
CA TYR A 95 -36.31 40.07 -51.19
C TYR A 95 -36.38 41.60 -51.32
N TYR A 96 -35.76 42.29 -50.36
CA TYR A 96 -35.65 43.73 -50.29
C TYR A 96 -34.18 44.12 -50.33
N PHE A 97 -33.87 45.16 -51.09
CA PHE A 97 -32.52 45.66 -51.26
C PHE A 97 -32.48 47.14 -50.89
N PHE A 98 -31.52 47.51 -50.06
CA PHE A 98 -31.17 48.90 -49.79
C PHE A 98 -29.88 49.23 -50.52
N GLN A 99 -29.86 50.38 -51.20
CA GLN A 99 -28.69 50.88 -51.90
C GLN A 99 -28.38 52.31 -51.44
N MET A 100 -27.13 52.53 -51.04
CA MET A 100 -26.58 53.83 -50.69
C MET A 100 -25.19 53.95 -51.31
N GLY A 101 -25.05 54.76 -52.37
CA GLY A 101 -23.81 54.81 -53.15
C GLY A 101 -23.46 53.44 -53.75
N ASN A 102 -22.29 52.89 -53.36
CA ASN A 102 -21.83 51.55 -53.75
C ASN A 102 -22.27 50.43 -52.79
N ASP A 103 -22.77 50.78 -51.61
CA ASP A 103 -23.18 49.79 -50.62
C ASP A 103 -24.58 49.27 -50.94
N THR A 104 -24.69 47.95 -50.97
CA THR A 104 -25.97 47.25 -51.15
C THR A 104 -26.17 46.26 -50.02
N HIS A 105 -27.38 46.24 -49.47
CA HIS A 105 -27.76 45.32 -48.41
C HIS A 105 -29.05 44.61 -48.77
N GLU A 106 -29.10 43.31 -48.52
CA GLU A 106 -30.20 42.44 -48.89
C GLU A 106 -30.88 41.86 -47.64
N TRP A 107 -32.21 41.95 -47.61
CA TRP A 107 -33.05 41.23 -46.65
C TRP A 107 -34.06 40.35 -47.36
N ARG A 108 -34.25 39.14 -46.86
CA ARG A 108 -35.37 38.27 -47.20
C ARG A 108 -36.42 38.38 -46.09
N LEU A 109 -37.53 39.03 -46.41
CA LEU A 109 -38.69 39.17 -45.55
C LEU A 109 -39.67 38.01 -45.81
N ASN A 110 -40.03 37.28 -44.76
CA ASN A 110 -41.03 36.22 -44.78
C ASN A 110 -42.19 36.60 -43.86
N VAL A 111 -43.36 36.87 -44.43
CA VAL A 111 -44.53 37.28 -43.66
C VAL A 111 -45.41 36.06 -43.38
N ILE A 112 -45.67 35.81 -42.10
CA ILE A 112 -46.47 34.66 -41.65
C ILE A 112 -47.87 35.10 -41.26
N ARG A 113 -48.86 34.24 -41.55
CA ARG A 113 -50.25 34.46 -41.13
C ARG A 113 -50.36 34.53 -39.62
N ARG A 114 -51.10 35.52 -39.12
CA ARG A 114 -51.45 35.64 -37.71
C ARG A 114 -52.38 34.50 -37.30
N ASN A 115 -51.99 33.76 -36.26
CA ASN A 115 -52.85 32.71 -35.71
C ASN A 115 -54.04 33.36 -34.97
N LYS A 116 -55.27 33.08 -35.42
CA LYS A 116 -56.48 33.65 -34.81
C LYS A 116 -56.80 33.04 -33.44
N HIS A 117 -56.28 31.86 -33.13
CA HIS A 117 -56.54 31.12 -31.88
C HIS A 117 -55.47 31.33 -30.82
N SER A 118 -54.39 32.06 -31.12
CA SER A 118 -53.30 32.36 -30.21
C SER A 118 -53.04 33.87 -30.18
N CYS A 119 -52.56 34.37 -29.04
CA CYS A 119 -52.15 35.75 -28.88
C CYS A 119 -50.72 36.03 -29.40
N PHE A 120 -50.00 35.00 -29.86
CA PHE A 120 -48.66 35.13 -30.42
C PHE A 120 -48.39 34.14 -31.56
N ALA A 121 -47.37 34.44 -32.37
CA ALA A 121 -46.88 33.56 -33.42
C ALA A 121 -45.66 32.75 -32.94
N GLU A 122 -45.74 31.41 -33.03
CA GLU A 122 -44.69 30.50 -32.54
C GLU A 122 -43.30 30.75 -33.17
N LYS A 123 -43.26 31.15 -34.45
CA LYS A 123 -42.02 31.42 -35.17
C LYS A 123 -41.33 32.73 -34.75
N GLN A 124 -41.97 33.56 -33.92
CA GLN A 124 -41.41 34.82 -33.39
C GLN A 124 -41.15 34.78 -31.87
N VAL A 125 -41.03 33.57 -31.30
CA VAL A 125 -40.80 33.40 -29.87
C VAL A 125 -39.31 33.47 -29.55
N ILE A 126 -38.94 34.29 -28.56
CA ILE A 126 -37.57 34.41 -28.04
C ILE A 126 -37.47 33.59 -26.76
N SER A 127 -36.55 32.62 -26.69
CA SER A 127 -36.35 31.83 -25.48
C SER A 127 -35.46 32.55 -24.46
N ILE A 128 -35.87 32.53 -23.19
CA ILE A 128 -35.08 33.00 -22.05
C ILE A 128 -35.03 31.89 -21.00
N THR A 129 -33.83 31.52 -20.59
CA THR A 129 -33.57 30.53 -19.53
C THR A 129 -33.22 31.25 -18.23
N VAL A 130 -33.92 30.93 -17.13
CA VAL A 130 -33.67 31.53 -15.80
C VAL A 130 -33.58 30.44 -14.74
N GLU A 131 -32.62 30.55 -13.82
CA GLU A 131 -32.47 29.64 -12.68
C GLU A 131 -33.50 29.94 -11.58
N VAL A 132 -34.00 28.90 -10.90
CA VAL A 132 -34.90 29.05 -9.73
C VAL A 132 -34.26 29.98 -8.69
N LYS A 133 -35.06 30.85 -8.07
CA LYS A 133 -34.65 31.89 -7.10
C LYS A 133 -33.83 33.06 -7.65
N ARG A 134 -33.40 33.05 -8.92
CA ARG A 134 -32.81 34.26 -9.54
C ARG A 134 -33.87 35.27 -9.94
N ALA A 135 -33.46 36.52 -10.13
CA ALA A 135 -34.35 37.58 -10.57
C ALA A 135 -34.80 37.36 -12.03
N LEU A 136 -36.07 37.04 -12.22
CA LEU A 136 -36.74 36.98 -13.51
C LEU A 136 -37.26 38.39 -13.85
N GLN A 137 -36.82 38.92 -14.99
CA GLN A 137 -37.31 40.18 -15.55
C GLN A 137 -37.78 39.97 -16.98
N ILE A 138 -39.06 40.23 -17.25
CA ILE A 138 -39.60 40.18 -18.62
C ILE A 138 -39.37 41.54 -19.29
N PRO A 139 -38.71 41.60 -20.45
CA PRO A 139 -38.41 42.85 -21.14
C PRO A 139 -39.63 43.41 -21.90
N CYS A 140 -40.72 43.70 -21.17
CA CYS A 140 -41.91 44.39 -21.69
C CYS A 140 -41.92 45.90 -21.42
N GLY A 141 -40.82 46.47 -20.90
CA GLY A 141 -40.76 47.86 -20.46
C GLY A 141 -41.08 48.85 -21.57
N GLU A 142 -40.33 48.79 -22.67
CA GLU A 142 -40.47 49.66 -23.82
C GLU A 142 -40.08 48.88 -25.09
N HIS A 143 -40.75 49.13 -26.22
CA HIS A 143 -40.35 48.57 -27.51
C HIS A 143 -39.14 49.34 -28.04
N SER A 144 -38.11 48.66 -28.56
CA SER A 144 -36.84 49.29 -28.96
C SER A 144 -37.01 50.40 -30.01
N TYR A 145 -37.81 50.15 -31.05
CA TYR A 145 -38.06 51.12 -32.13
C TYR A 145 -39.29 52.01 -31.87
N TYR A 146 -40.46 51.41 -31.68
CA TYR A 146 -41.73 52.16 -31.51
C TYR A 146 -41.92 52.86 -30.16
N LYS A 147 -40.90 52.98 -29.29
CA LYS A 147 -41.00 53.56 -27.94
C LYS A 147 -41.82 54.86 -27.87
N LYS A 148 -41.60 55.78 -28.81
CA LYS A 148 -42.27 57.10 -28.84
C LYS A 148 -43.76 57.02 -29.23
N LEU A 149 -44.17 55.97 -29.94
CA LEU A 149 -45.53 55.78 -30.49
C LEU A 149 -46.40 54.87 -29.61
N VAL A 150 -45.82 54.15 -28.65
CA VAL A 150 -46.55 53.26 -27.75
C VAL A 150 -47.38 54.08 -26.77
N ASN A 151 -48.69 53.87 -26.79
CA ASN A 151 -49.63 54.46 -25.83
C ASN A 151 -49.80 53.55 -24.60
N ARG A 152 -49.99 52.24 -24.83
CA ARG A 152 -50.28 51.26 -23.78
C ARG A 152 -49.56 49.95 -24.05
N THR A 153 -49.06 49.33 -22.98
CA THR A 153 -48.49 47.98 -23.01
C THR A 153 -49.32 47.05 -22.13
N LEU A 154 -49.64 45.86 -22.64
CA LEU A 154 -50.26 44.78 -21.87
C LEU A 154 -49.36 43.54 -21.85
N LEU A 155 -49.37 42.82 -20.73
CA LEU A 155 -48.62 41.58 -20.55
C LEU A 155 -49.58 40.41 -20.40
N TYR A 156 -49.34 39.35 -21.17
CA TYR A 156 -50.07 38.10 -21.15
C TYR A 156 -49.12 36.96 -20.77
N LYS A 157 -49.59 35.98 -20.00
CA LYS A 157 -48.93 34.69 -19.79
C LYS A 157 -49.81 33.61 -20.39
N ASN A 158 -49.29 32.84 -21.35
CA ASN A 158 -50.04 31.81 -22.07
C ASN A 158 -51.39 32.31 -22.62
N CYS A 159 -51.40 33.55 -23.13
CA CYS A 159 -52.60 34.25 -23.62
C CYS A 159 -53.67 34.60 -22.57
N GLU A 160 -53.34 34.51 -21.29
CA GLU A 160 -54.14 35.07 -20.20
C GLU A 160 -53.55 36.40 -19.74
N LYS A 161 -54.38 37.42 -19.59
CA LYS A 161 -53.95 38.77 -19.23
C LYS A 161 -53.48 38.79 -17.77
N ILE A 162 -52.28 39.33 -17.52
CA ILE A 162 -51.76 39.56 -16.17
C ILE A 162 -52.18 40.96 -15.72
N GLU A 163 -52.99 41.07 -14.67
CA GLU A 163 -53.37 42.36 -14.10
C GLU A 163 -52.28 42.86 -13.14
N LYS A 164 -51.47 43.84 -13.57
CA LYS A 164 -50.53 44.55 -12.70
C LYS A 164 -50.58 46.07 -12.91
N ASN A 165 -50.50 46.79 -11.78
CA ASN A 165 -50.53 48.26 -11.69
C ASN A 165 -49.26 48.90 -12.28
N LYS A 166 -49.46 49.80 -13.25
CA LYS A 166 -48.59 50.88 -13.77
C LYS A 166 -47.12 50.64 -14.17
N ASN A 167 -46.47 49.52 -13.85
CA ASN A 167 -45.14 49.19 -14.36
C ASN A 167 -45.15 47.89 -15.19
N PRO A 168 -44.89 47.94 -16.51
CA PRO A 168 -44.89 46.76 -17.38
C PRO A 168 -43.66 45.84 -17.21
N SER A 169 -42.66 46.24 -16.41
CA SER A 169 -41.51 45.40 -16.08
C SER A 169 -41.86 44.39 -14.97
N PHE A 170 -42.31 43.19 -15.37
CA PHE A 170 -42.51 42.09 -14.43
C PHE A 170 -41.15 41.65 -13.88
N ARG A 171 -40.85 42.03 -12.64
CA ARG A 171 -39.66 41.59 -11.90
C ARG A 171 -40.09 40.80 -10.67
N LYS A 172 -39.63 39.56 -10.55
CA LYS A 172 -39.76 38.75 -9.34
C LYS A 172 -38.68 37.66 -9.30
N ASN A 173 -38.57 36.95 -8.18
CA ASN A 173 -37.72 35.76 -8.12
C ASN A 173 -38.40 34.60 -8.87
N ALA A 174 -37.62 33.87 -9.65
CA ALA A 174 -38.10 32.79 -10.51
C ALA A 174 -38.57 31.58 -9.70
N GLU A 175 -39.78 31.11 -9.97
CA GLU A 175 -40.39 29.90 -9.44
C GLU A 175 -40.69 28.92 -10.58
N LEU A 176 -40.77 27.63 -10.30
CA LEU A 176 -41.09 26.61 -11.32
C LEU A 176 -42.42 26.89 -12.05
N ASN A 177 -43.41 27.45 -11.35
CA ASN A 177 -44.71 27.82 -11.90
C ASN A 177 -44.64 29.00 -12.89
N ASP A 178 -43.50 29.69 -12.99
CA ASP A 178 -43.33 30.81 -13.91
C ASP A 178 -43.02 30.40 -15.34
N ARG A 179 -42.76 29.11 -15.58
CA ARG A 179 -42.58 28.58 -16.92
C ARG A 179 -43.79 28.90 -17.80
N GLY A 180 -43.53 29.35 -19.02
CA GLY A 180 -44.58 29.64 -19.99
C GLY A 180 -44.20 30.73 -21.00
N TYR A 181 -45.16 31.08 -21.83
CA TYR A 181 -45.02 32.09 -22.87
C TYR A 181 -45.52 33.43 -22.35
N TYR A 182 -44.65 34.43 -22.31
CA TYR A 182 -44.99 35.79 -21.90
C TYR A 182 -45.04 36.68 -23.14
N THR A 183 -46.22 37.19 -23.46
CA THR A 183 -46.44 38.04 -24.64
C THR A 183 -46.69 39.47 -24.19
N CYS A 184 -45.81 40.38 -24.57
CA CYS A 184 -46.03 41.81 -24.45
C CYS A 184 -46.77 42.30 -25.70
N ILE A 185 -47.91 42.97 -25.53
CA ILE A 185 -48.68 43.60 -26.60
C ILE A 185 -48.55 45.11 -26.44
N PHE A 186 -47.93 45.76 -27.42
CA PHE A 186 -47.75 47.20 -27.48
C PHE A 186 -48.81 47.80 -28.41
N PHE A 187 -49.63 48.71 -27.89
CA PHE A 187 -50.65 49.44 -28.65
C PHE A 187 -50.09 50.79 -29.07
N LEU A 188 -50.13 51.05 -30.37
CA LEU A 188 -49.58 52.25 -30.98
C LEU A 188 -50.57 52.90 -31.94
N TYR A 189 -50.50 54.23 -32.07
CA TYR A 189 -51.33 54.99 -32.98
C TYR A 189 -50.50 55.54 -34.12
N HIS A 190 -50.96 55.33 -35.36
CA HIS A 190 -50.36 55.91 -36.55
C HIS A 190 -51.49 56.42 -37.46
N ASN A 191 -51.44 57.71 -37.82
CA ASN A 191 -52.45 58.39 -38.65
C ASN A 191 -53.91 58.13 -38.20
N GLY A 192 -54.16 58.17 -36.89
CA GLY A 192 -55.50 57.96 -36.30
C GLY A 192 -55.96 56.50 -36.21
N LYS A 193 -55.21 55.54 -36.75
CA LYS A 193 -55.50 54.10 -36.63
C LYS A 193 -54.70 53.48 -35.48
N LEU A 194 -55.33 52.54 -34.78
CA LEU A 194 -54.72 51.78 -33.70
C LEU A 194 -54.14 50.48 -34.25
N PHE A 195 -52.87 50.21 -33.94
CA PHE A 195 -52.17 48.98 -34.27
C PHE A 195 -51.63 48.29 -33.01
N ASN A 196 -51.27 47.02 -33.15
CA ASN A 196 -50.60 46.26 -32.10
C ASN A 196 -49.33 45.58 -32.62
N VAL A 197 -48.29 45.58 -31.80
CA VAL A 197 -47.04 44.85 -32.04
C VAL A 197 -46.83 43.89 -30.88
N THR A 198 -46.47 42.64 -31.17
CA THR A 198 -46.34 41.60 -30.15
C THR A 198 -44.91 41.10 -30.02
N ASN A 199 -44.40 41.06 -28.79
CA ASN A 199 -43.12 40.41 -28.46
C ASN A 199 -43.37 39.25 -27.50
N THR A 200 -42.98 38.03 -27.88
CA THR A 200 -43.22 36.85 -27.06
C THR A 200 -41.93 36.20 -26.58
N PHE A 201 -41.88 35.93 -25.28
CA PHE A 201 -40.76 35.32 -24.59
C PHE A 201 -41.15 33.96 -24.02
N ASN A 202 -40.47 32.90 -24.44
CA ASN A 202 -40.61 31.58 -23.82
C ASN A 202 -39.67 31.49 -22.62
N ILE A 203 -40.24 31.58 -21.42
CA ILE A 203 -39.51 31.51 -20.17
C ILE A 203 -39.40 30.05 -19.73
N THR A 204 -38.17 29.58 -19.62
CA THR A 204 -37.84 28.24 -19.12
C THR A 204 -37.10 28.39 -17.80
N ILE A 205 -37.62 27.71 -16.77
CA ILE A 205 -37.04 27.74 -15.43
C ILE A 205 -36.24 26.46 -15.21
N VAL A 206 -34.94 26.62 -14.99
CA VAL A 206 -34.02 25.51 -14.75
C VAL A 206 -33.76 25.41 -13.26
N GLY A 207 -33.90 24.21 -12.70
CA GLY A 207 -33.54 23.93 -11.32
C GLY A 207 -32.07 24.32 -11.12
N GLY A 208 -31.80 25.23 -10.19
CA GLY A 208 -30.44 25.64 -9.87
C GLY A 208 -29.69 24.44 -9.32
N TYR A 209 -28.91 23.76 -10.17
CA TYR A 209 -27.76 23.03 -9.69
C TYR A 209 -26.89 24.11 -9.08
N SER A 210 -26.86 24.18 -7.75
CA SER A 210 -25.95 25.07 -7.06
C SER A 210 -24.55 24.66 -7.48
N ASN A 211 -23.98 25.41 -8.42
CA ASN A 211 -22.64 25.17 -8.92
C ASN A 211 -21.70 25.23 -7.71
N ILE A 212 -21.03 24.12 -7.45
CA ILE A 212 -20.03 24.04 -6.39
C ILE A 212 -18.71 24.55 -6.94
N ILE A 213 -17.86 25.11 -6.08
CA ILE A 213 -16.47 25.36 -6.44
C ILE A 213 -15.81 23.99 -6.61
N PRO A 214 -15.22 23.66 -7.77
CA PRO A 214 -14.62 22.36 -7.99
C PRO A 214 -13.40 22.18 -7.08
N VAL A 215 -13.26 21.00 -6.47
CA VAL A 215 -12.16 20.71 -5.53
C VAL A 215 -11.54 19.35 -5.84
N LEU A 216 -10.22 19.33 -5.92
CA LEU A 216 -9.44 18.10 -6.01
C LEU A 216 -9.32 17.43 -4.64
N LEU A 217 -9.58 16.13 -4.60
CA LEU A 217 -9.53 15.35 -3.36
C LEU A 217 -8.08 14.99 -2.99
N GLY A 218 -7.74 15.15 -1.71
CA GLY A 218 -6.44 14.81 -1.15
C GLY A 218 -5.44 15.99 -1.09
N PRO A 219 -4.14 15.70 -0.87
CA PRO A 219 -3.12 16.73 -0.73
C PRO A 219 -2.84 17.45 -2.05
N LYS A 220 -2.38 18.72 -2.00
CA LYS A 220 -1.96 19.47 -3.21
C LYS A 220 -0.70 18.91 -3.86
N LEU A 221 0.19 18.30 -3.07
CA LEU A 221 1.43 17.71 -3.54
C LEU A 221 1.57 16.29 -2.99
N ASN A 222 1.77 15.32 -3.89
CA ASN A 222 1.94 13.92 -3.56
C ASN A 222 3.30 13.40 -4.03
N HIS A 223 4.06 12.79 -3.13
CA HIS A 223 5.28 12.08 -3.46
C HIS A 223 4.99 10.58 -3.56
N ILE A 224 5.36 9.96 -4.68
CA ILE A 224 5.10 8.53 -4.93
C ILE A 224 6.43 7.84 -5.20
N GLY A 225 6.78 6.89 -4.34
CA GLY A 225 7.95 6.04 -4.52
C GLY A 225 7.72 5.00 -5.62
N VAL A 226 8.57 4.99 -6.64
CA VAL A 226 8.48 4.09 -7.79
C VAL A 226 9.79 3.35 -8.04
N GLU A 227 9.67 2.14 -8.59
CA GLU A 227 10.80 1.33 -9.03
C GLU A 227 10.96 1.48 -10.55
N LEU A 228 12.21 1.58 -11.02
CA LEU A 228 12.50 1.68 -12.44
C LEU A 228 12.04 0.41 -13.19
N GLY A 229 11.47 0.59 -14.38
CA GLY A 229 10.98 -0.50 -15.23
C GLY A 229 9.60 -1.06 -14.87
N LYS A 230 8.95 -0.58 -13.80
CA LYS A 230 7.56 -0.92 -13.46
C LYS A 230 6.59 0.15 -13.95
N ASP A 231 5.32 -0.22 -14.02
CA ASP A 231 4.23 0.70 -14.37
C ASP A 231 3.63 1.33 -13.10
N VAL A 232 3.22 2.60 -13.19
CA VAL A 232 2.51 3.29 -12.11
C VAL A 232 1.24 3.94 -12.63
N GLN A 233 0.21 3.98 -11.77
CA GLN A 233 -1.06 4.66 -12.05
C GLN A 233 -1.27 5.79 -11.04
N LEU A 234 -1.45 7.00 -11.56
CA LEU A 234 -1.76 8.18 -10.77
C LEU A 234 -3.26 8.45 -10.87
N ASN A 235 -3.96 8.31 -9.75
CA ASN A 235 -5.39 8.57 -9.68
C ASN A 235 -5.65 9.99 -9.21
N CYS A 236 -6.36 10.76 -10.04
CA CYS A 236 -6.81 12.09 -9.71
C CYS A 236 -8.33 12.12 -9.63
N SER A 237 -8.88 12.47 -8.47
CA SER A 237 -10.32 12.53 -8.24
C SER A 237 -10.74 13.92 -7.78
N ALA A 238 -11.88 14.39 -8.28
CA ALA A 238 -12.41 15.72 -8.04
C ALA A 238 -13.93 15.67 -7.78
N LEU A 239 -14.39 16.61 -6.96
CA LEU A 239 -15.79 16.95 -6.83
C LEU A 239 -16.06 18.17 -7.71
N LEU A 240 -16.94 18.05 -8.70
CA LEU A 240 -17.11 19.07 -9.75
C LEU A 240 -18.57 19.21 -10.23
N ASN A 241 -18.83 20.18 -11.10
CA ASN A 241 -20.13 20.37 -11.77
C ASN A 241 -20.22 19.60 -13.08
N GLU A 242 -21.42 19.46 -13.65
CA GLU A 242 -21.65 18.68 -14.87
C GLU A 242 -20.79 19.14 -16.07
N LYS A 243 -20.51 20.44 -16.18
CA LYS A 243 -19.76 21.03 -17.28
C LYS A 243 -18.27 21.21 -17.02
N ASP A 244 -17.82 20.96 -15.79
CA ASP A 244 -16.43 21.16 -15.41
C ASP A 244 -15.53 20.10 -16.07
N LEU A 245 -14.26 20.44 -16.26
CA LEU A 245 -13.27 19.60 -16.94
C LEU A 245 -12.15 19.19 -15.99
N ILE A 246 -11.77 17.92 -16.02
CA ILE A 246 -10.60 17.38 -15.31
C ILE A 246 -9.59 16.85 -16.35
N TYR A 247 -8.35 17.29 -16.26
CA TYR A 247 -7.31 16.91 -17.21
C TYR A 247 -5.92 16.90 -16.57
N TRP A 248 -5.00 16.17 -17.20
CA TRP A 248 -3.59 16.18 -16.83
C TRP A 248 -2.87 17.26 -17.64
N ASN A 249 -2.17 18.15 -16.95
CA ASN A 249 -1.27 19.13 -17.52
C ASN A 249 0.16 18.59 -17.41
N ILE A 250 0.59 17.90 -18.45
CA ILE A 250 1.96 17.38 -18.57
C ILE A 250 2.73 18.41 -19.39
N GLN A 251 3.67 19.12 -18.77
CA GLN A 251 4.46 20.14 -19.45
C GLN A 251 5.39 19.46 -20.47
N LYS A 252 4.97 19.45 -21.74
CA LYS A 252 5.69 18.80 -22.85
C LYS A 252 6.82 19.72 -23.35
N GLU A 253 8.00 19.66 -22.75
CA GLU A 253 9.16 20.39 -23.28
C GLU A 253 9.74 19.74 -24.54
N ASN A 254 9.60 18.42 -24.73
CA ASN A 254 10.11 17.72 -25.92
C ASN A 254 9.27 16.46 -26.22
N GLY A 255 8.32 16.58 -27.14
CA GLY A 255 7.58 15.43 -27.67
C GLY A 255 6.67 14.73 -26.65
N GLU A 256 5.79 13.87 -27.18
CA GLU A 256 4.93 13.03 -26.36
C GLU A 256 5.76 11.86 -25.84
N ASN A 257 5.99 11.79 -24.52
CA ASN A 257 6.65 10.63 -23.93
C ASN A 257 5.80 9.39 -24.26
N PRO A 258 6.30 8.41 -25.05
CA PRO A 258 5.50 7.30 -25.55
C PRO A 258 4.95 6.40 -24.42
N ASN A 259 5.50 6.54 -23.22
CA ASN A 259 5.22 5.73 -22.04
C ASN A 259 4.09 6.29 -21.16
N VAL A 260 3.51 7.45 -21.49
CA VAL A 260 2.50 8.12 -20.64
C VAL A 260 1.15 8.09 -21.33
N HIS A 261 0.15 7.49 -20.67
CA HIS A 261 -1.18 7.27 -21.20
C HIS A 261 -2.26 7.81 -20.26
N GLU A 262 -3.13 8.68 -20.77
CA GLU A 262 -4.32 9.12 -20.05
C GLU A 262 -5.48 8.14 -20.26
N GLU A 263 -5.99 7.59 -19.16
CA GLU A 263 -7.19 6.75 -19.21
C GLU A 263 -8.46 7.59 -19.34
N LYS A 264 -9.56 6.95 -19.77
CA LYS A 264 -10.86 7.60 -19.89
C LYS A 264 -11.35 8.10 -18.53
N GLU A 265 -11.94 9.29 -18.54
CA GLU A 265 -12.56 9.88 -17.37
C GLU A 265 -13.78 9.05 -16.91
N ILE A 266 -13.88 8.83 -15.61
CA ILE A 266 -15.02 8.17 -14.97
C ILE A 266 -15.78 9.21 -14.16
N ARG A 267 -17.08 9.40 -14.45
CA ARG A 267 -17.97 10.30 -13.70
C ARG A 267 -19.08 9.52 -13.02
N ILE A 268 -19.28 9.78 -11.74
CA ILE A 268 -20.33 9.13 -10.93
C ILE A 268 -21.09 10.24 -10.17
N LYS A 269 -22.42 10.14 -10.15
CA LYS A 269 -23.25 11.05 -9.36
C LYS A 269 -23.41 10.49 -7.95
N THR A 270 -23.05 11.29 -6.95
CA THR A 270 -23.19 10.95 -5.53
C THR A 270 -24.66 10.98 -5.09
N SER A 271 -24.98 10.34 -3.96
CA SER A 271 -26.31 10.35 -3.35
C SER A 271 -26.83 11.76 -3.02
N GLU A 272 -25.92 12.70 -2.79
CA GLU A 272 -26.22 14.13 -2.56
C GLU A 272 -26.45 14.92 -3.86
N GLY A 273 -26.39 14.27 -5.02
CA GLY A 273 -26.59 14.90 -6.33
C GLY A 273 -25.37 15.62 -6.91
N LYS A 274 -24.21 15.55 -6.26
CA LYS A 274 -22.93 16.14 -6.73
C LYS A 274 -22.19 15.20 -7.68
N TRP A 275 -21.43 15.73 -8.64
CA TRP A 275 -20.62 14.91 -9.54
C TRP A 275 -19.23 14.63 -8.95
N HIS A 276 -18.84 13.37 -8.96
CA HIS A 276 -17.51 12.89 -8.61
C HIS A 276 -16.84 12.36 -9.88
N ALA A 277 -15.76 13.02 -10.30
CA ALA A 277 -14.98 12.62 -11.47
C ALA A 277 -13.63 12.04 -11.05
N SER A 278 -13.15 11.04 -11.78
CA SER A 278 -11.83 10.47 -11.60
C SER A 278 -11.16 10.27 -12.95
N LYS A 279 -9.90 10.69 -13.06
CA LYS A 279 -9.07 10.51 -14.25
C LYS A 279 -7.72 9.93 -13.85
N THR A 280 -7.36 8.81 -14.46
CA THR A 280 -6.14 8.07 -14.15
C THR A 280 -5.06 8.32 -15.21
N LEU A 281 -3.84 8.60 -14.79
CA LEU A 281 -2.66 8.67 -15.65
C LEU A 281 -1.82 7.41 -15.43
N ARG A 282 -1.66 6.60 -16.48
CA ARG A 282 -0.82 5.42 -16.48
C ARG A 282 0.53 5.77 -17.09
N ILE A 283 1.61 5.45 -16.38
CA ILE A 283 2.98 5.62 -16.85
C ILE A 283 3.60 4.24 -16.89
N GLU A 284 3.87 3.74 -18.08
CA GLU A 284 4.43 2.42 -18.33
C GLU A 284 5.96 2.48 -18.37
N ASN A 285 6.63 1.44 -17.91
CA ASN A 285 8.10 1.31 -17.97
C ASN A 285 8.84 2.59 -17.51
N ILE A 286 8.75 2.90 -16.21
CA ILE A 286 9.30 4.13 -15.61
C ILE A 286 10.82 4.20 -15.78
N ASN A 287 11.28 5.30 -16.36
CA ASN A 287 12.69 5.63 -16.56
C ASN A 287 13.11 6.83 -15.70
N GLU A 288 14.42 7.16 -15.67
CA GLU A 288 14.95 8.31 -14.92
C GLU A 288 14.33 9.65 -15.35
N ILE A 289 13.94 9.78 -16.62
CA ILE A 289 13.28 10.97 -17.18
C ILE A 289 11.90 11.22 -16.55
N ASN A 290 11.27 10.17 -16.02
CA ASN A 290 9.96 10.27 -15.37
C ASN A 290 10.06 10.63 -13.87
N LEU A 291 11.26 10.57 -13.29
CA LEU A 291 11.50 10.92 -11.89
C LEU A 291 11.68 12.43 -11.73
N ASN A 292 11.32 12.96 -10.56
CA ASN A 292 11.37 14.40 -10.25
C ASN A 292 10.61 15.29 -11.25
N PHE A 293 9.74 14.70 -12.08
CA PHE A 293 8.84 15.41 -12.97
C PHE A 293 7.52 15.74 -12.27
N LEU A 294 6.96 16.91 -12.56
CA LEU A 294 5.73 17.40 -11.95
C LEU A 294 4.53 17.02 -12.81
N TYR A 295 3.80 15.97 -12.41
CA TYR A 295 2.56 15.56 -13.06
C TYR A 295 1.39 16.32 -12.43
N ASN A 296 0.89 17.33 -13.13
CA ASN A 296 -0.21 18.17 -12.63
C ASN A 296 -1.56 17.65 -13.11
N CYS A 297 -2.47 17.38 -12.19
CA CYS A 297 -3.88 17.19 -12.49
C CYS A 297 -4.62 18.48 -12.15
N THR A 298 -5.43 18.98 -13.09
CA THR A 298 -6.18 20.23 -12.94
C THR A 298 -7.65 19.99 -13.18
N VAL A 299 -8.49 20.60 -12.33
CA VAL A 299 -9.93 20.75 -12.57
C VAL A 299 -10.22 22.22 -12.86
N ALA A 300 -10.96 22.48 -13.93
CA ALA A 300 -11.30 23.82 -14.38
C ALA A 300 -12.82 23.99 -14.52
N SER A 301 -13.32 25.10 -13.97
CA SER A 301 -14.69 25.59 -14.14
C SER A 301 -14.68 27.01 -14.74
N GLU A 302 -15.85 27.60 -15.00
CA GLU A 302 -16.01 28.91 -15.67
C GLU A 302 -15.30 30.09 -14.97
N GLY A 303 -14.80 29.93 -13.74
CA GLY A 303 -14.01 30.95 -13.05
C GLY A 303 -13.00 30.46 -12.02
N ASP A 304 -12.98 29.16 -11.71
CA ASP A 304 -12.13 28.57 -10.68
C ASP A 304 -11.29 27.43 -11.25
N ILE A 305 -10.04 27.36 -10.80
CA ILE A 305 -9.08 26.33 -11.18
C ILE A 305 -8.49 25.76 -9.90
N ASP A 306 -8.49 24.44 -9.80
CA ASP A 306 -7.75 23.74 -8.76
C ASP A 306 -6.74 22.77 -9.38
N THR A 307 -5.51 22.76 -8.87
CA THR A 307 -4.41 21.93 -9.37
C THR A 307 -3.79 21.12 -8.24
N LYS A 308 -3.53 19.85 -8.54
CA LYS A 308 -2.85 18.88 -7.67
C LYS A 308 -1.66 18.28 -8.42
N SER A 309 -0.50 18.27 -7.78
CA SER A 309 0.75 17.81 -8.37
C SER A 309 1.20 16.48 -7.78
N PHE A 310 1.77 15.63 -8.63
CA PHE A 310 2.37 14.36 -8.26
C PHE A 310 3.84 14.36 -8.69
N ILE A 311 4.73 13.95 -7.79
CA ILE A 311 6.16 13.79 -8.06
C ILE A 311 6.53 12.33 -7.84
N LEU A 312 7.14 11.72 -8.85
CA LEU A 312 7.68 10.38 -8.76
C LEU A 312 9.11 10.44 -8.19
N LEU A 313 9.34 9.72 -7.11
CA LEU A 313 10.65 9.56 -6.49
C LEU A 313 11.11 8.13 -6.66
N LYS A 314 12.42 7.93 -6.88
CA LYS A 314 12.99 6.59 -6.86
C LYS A 314 12.78 6.02 -5.47
N LYS A 315 12.11 4.87 -5.39
CA LYS A 315 12.04 4.11 -4.15
C LYS A 315 13.44 3.55 -3.91
N GLU A 316 14.17 4.14 -2.96
CA GLU A 316 15.32 3.48 -2.39
C GLU A 316 14.80 2.18 -1.77
N LEU A 317 15.50 1.06 -2.01
CA LEU A 317 15.19 -0.15 -1.25
C LEU A 317 15.40 0.23 0.21
N ASP A 318 14.31 0.55 0.91
CA ASP A 318 14.31 0.69 2.34
C ASP A 318 14.96 -0.57 2.89
N ASP A 319 16.12 -0.37 3.51
CA ASP A 319 16.79 -1.38 4.30
C ASP A 319 15.75 -2.08 5.15
N ILE A 320 15.82 -3.42 5.11
CA ILE A 320 14.99 -4.35 5.86
C ILE A 320 14.61 -3.72 7.21
N PRO A 321 13.32 -3.54 7.50
CA PRO A 321 12.90 -2.62 8.53
C PRO A 321 13.54 -3.01 9.88
N ASP A 322 14.06 -2.01 10.58
CA ASP A 322 15.02 -2.12 11.70
C ASP A 322 14.61 -3.16 12.78
N HIS A 323 13.29 -3.37 12.95
CA HIS A 323 12.72 -4.36 13.85
C HIS A 323 12.94 -5.83 13.44
N VAL A 324 13.05 -6.12 12.13
CA VAL A 324 13.31 -7.47 11.60
C VAL A 324 14.78 -7.84 11.80
N PHE A 325 15.70 -6.90 11.57
CA PHE A 325 17.13 -7.12 11.79
C PHE A 325 17.45 -7.27 13.29
N THR A 326 16.87 -6.40 14.14
CA THR A 326 17.02 -6.48 15.59
C THR A 326 16.48 -7.80 16.16
N ARG A 327 15.30 -8.23 15.68
CA ARG A 327 14.72 -9.53 16.09
C ARG A 327 15.55 -10.71 15.59
N GLY A 328 16.13 -10.61 14.40
CA GLY A 328 17.05 -11.63 13.85
C GLY A 328 18.30 -11.80 14.70
N ILE A 329 18.94 -10.71 15.11
CA ILE A 329 20.14 -10.74 15.97
C ILE A 329 19.85 -11.35 17.34
N ILE A 330 18.74 -10.98 17.97
CA ILE A 330 18.36 -11.52 19.29
C ILE A 330 18.16 -13.04 19.22
N ILE A 331 17.50 -13.54 18.18
CA ILE A 331 17.29 -14.99 17.98
C ILE A 331 18.63 -15.70 17.76
N ALA A 332 19.54 -15.12 16.96
CA ALA A 332 20.85 -15.71 16.72
C ALA A 332 21.71 -15.83 18.00
N ILE A 333 21.68 -14.79 18.86
CA ILE A 333 22.39 -14.80 20.16
C ILE A 333 21.80 -15.85 21.10
N LEU A 334 20.47 -15.97 21.18
CA LEU A 334 19.81 -16.98 22.01
C LEU A 334 20.16 -18.40 21.55
N ILE A 335 20.17 -18.66 20.24
CA ILE A 335 20.56 -19.97 19.69
C ILE A 335 22.03 -20.26 20.00
N SER A 336 22.93 -19.28 19.80
CA SER A 336 24.35 -19.43 20.13
C SER A 336 24.55 -19.75 21.62
N GLY A 337 23.89 -19.00 22.51
CA GLY A 337 23.94 -19.24 23.95
C GLY A 337 23.40 -20.62 24.35
N ALA A 338 22.30 -21.06 23.74
CA ALA A 338 21.74 -22.39 23.97
C ALA A 338 22.72 -23.50 23.52
N VAL A 339 23.37 -23.35 22.37
CA VAL A 339 24.37 -24.32 21.88
C VAL A 339 25.56 -24.39 22.84
N VAL A 340 26.08 -23.25 23.30
CA VAL A 340 27.19 -23.23 24.27
C VAL A 340 26.78 -23.89 25.59
N CYS A 341 25.59 -23.59 26.10
CA CYS A 341 25.07 -24.23 27.30
C CYS A 341 24.94 -25.75 27.14
N LEU A 342 24.43 -26.21 25.99
CA LEU A 342 24.27 -27.63 25.70
C LEU A 342 25.64 -28.33 25.60
N MET A 343 26.63 -27.68 25.00
CA MET A 343 28.01 -28.18 24.97
C MET A 343 28.62 -28.30 26.38
N ILE A 344 28.40 -27.31 27.25
CA ILE A 344 28.87 -27.35 28.64
C ILE A 344 28.23 -28.52 29.39
N VAL A 345 26.91 -28.72 29.24
CA VAL A 345 26.20 -29.86 29.84
C VAL A 345 26.75 -31.19 29.32
N VAL A 346 26.98 -31.34 28.01
CA VAL A 346 27.54 -32.56 27.43
C VAL A 346 28.96 -32.84 27.94
N VAL A 347 29.79 -31.81 28.10
CA VAL A 347 31.17 -31.97 28.60
C VAL A 347 31.18 -32.33 30.09
N THR A 348 30.37 -31.64 30.91
CA THR A 348 30.32 -31.86 32.37
C THR A 348 29.72 -33.21 32.72
N TYR A 349 28.68 -33.65 32.00
CA TYR A 349 28.00 -34.93 32.23
C TYR A 349 28.45 -36.03 31.26
N ARG A 350 29.62 -35.90 30.60
CA ARG A 350 30.10 -36.87 29.61
C ARG A 350 30.06 -38.32 30.11
N VAL A 351 30.45 -38.55 31.36
CA VAL A 351 30.48 -39.90 31.97
C VAL A 351 29.06 -40.40 32.23
N ASP A 352 28.21 -39.56 32.81
CA ASP A 352 26.80 -39.88 33.07
C ASP A 352 26.02 -40.14 31.78
N LEU A 353 26.20 -39.30 30.75
CA LEU A 353 25.57 -39.44 29.44
C LEU A 353 26.07 -40.71 28.73
N ALA A 354 27.35 -41.04 28.84
CA ALA A 354 27.88 -42.27 28.26
C ALA A 354 27.36 -43.53 28.97
N LEU A 355 27.24 -43.50 30.30
CA LEU A 355 26.63 -44.59 31.08
C LEU A 355 25.14 -44.72 30.75
N PHE A 356 24.42 -43.61 30.65
CA PHE A 356 23.00 -43.58 30.26
C PHE A 356 22.80 -44.11 28.83
N CYS A 357 23.64 -43.69 27.89
CA CYS A 357 23.61 -44.18 26.51
C CYS A 357 23.89 -45.69 26.45
N ARG A 358 24.84 -46.22 27.23
CA ARG A 358 25.07 -47.68 27.32
C ARG A 358 23.85 -48.42 27.87
N HIS A 359 23.20 -47.86 28.89
CA HIS A 359 21.99 -48.45 29.48
C HIS A 359 20.84 -48.50 28.46
N PHE A 360 20.60 -47.39 27.73
CA PHE A 360 19.54 -47.31 26.73
C PHE A 360 19.82 -48.14 25.47
N MET A 361 21.08 -48.18 25.01
CA MET A 361 21.48 -48.87 23.78
C MET A 361 21.65 -50.40 23.94
N ARG A 362 21.40 -50.98 25.12
CA ARG A 362 21.33 -52.44 25.39
C ARG A 362 22.46 -53.29 24.77
N ARG A 363 23.67 -52.73 24.66
CA ARG A 363 24.84 -53.44 24.10
C ARG A 363 25.62 -54.10 25.23
N ASP A 364 25.33 -55.37 25.48
CA ASP A 364 26.03 -56.16 26.48
C ASP A 364 27.26 -56.84 25.84
N GLU A 365 28.46 -56.34 26.14
CA GLU A 365 29.73 -56.91 25.64
C GLU A 365 30.01 -58.29 26.26
N THR A 366 29.28 -58.68 27.32
CA THR A 366 29.55 -59.93 28.05
C THR A 366 28.93 -61.18 27.39
N LEU A 367 27.99 -61.02 26.46
CA LEU A 367 27.25 -62.13 25.85
C LEU A 367 28.00 -62.83 24.70
N THR A 368 28.97 -62.18 24.05
CA THR A 368 29.53 -62.65 22.76
C THR A 368 31.00 -63.09 22.81
N ASP A 369 31.68 -62.95 23.96
CA ASP A 369 33.17 -62.97 24.04
C ASP A 369 33.76 -64.28 24.62
N GLY A 370 32.94 -65.26 25.05
CA GLY A 370 33.42 -66.54 25.59
C GLY A 370 34.20 -66.49 26.93
N LYS A 371 34.50 -65.28 27.44
CA LYS A 371 35.19 -65.04 28.71
C LYS A 371 34.32 -65.25 29.94
N THR A 372 34.88 -65.86 30.98
CA THR A 372 34.19 -66.26 32.21
C THR A 372 34.12 -65.15 33.25
N TYR A 373 35.09 -64.23 33.28
CA TYR A 373 35.20 -63.15 34.28
C TYR A 373 35.16 -61.74 33.65
N ASP A 374 34.50 -60.81 34.34
CA ASP A 374 34.39 -59.41 33.91
C ASP A 374 35.63 -58.59 34.26
N ALA A 375 36.27 -58.91 35.40
CA ALA A 375 37.57 -58.38 35.74
C ALA A 375 38.37 -59.33 36.65
N PHE A 376 39.69 -59.37 36.46
CA PHE A 376 40.64 -59.95 37.42
C PHE A 376 41.13 -58.83 38.35
N VAL A 377 41.10 -59.06 39.66
CA VAL A 377 41.59 -58.11 40.67
C VAL A 377 42.93 -58.59 41.20
N SER A 378 43.96 -57.80 40.94
CA SER A 378 45.30 -57.99 41.49
C SER A 378 45.53 -57.01 42.64
N TYR A 379 45.82 -57.58 43.82
CA TYR A 379 46.27 -56.86 45.01
C TYR A 379 47.36 -57.70 45.69
N LEU A 380 48.26 -57.05 46.44
CA LEU A 380 49.34 -57.76 47.14
C LEU A 380 48.92 -58.05 48.59
N LYS A 381 49.14 -59.29 49.03
CA LYS A 381 48.91 -59.72 50.42
C LYS A 381 50.10 -59.29 51.28
N GLU A 382 49.89 -58.39 52.25
CA GLU A 382 50.87 -58.20 53.33
C GLU A 382 50.89 -59.44 54.22
N CYS A 383 52.03 -60.12 54.27
CA CYS A 383 52.41 -60.90 55.46
C CYS A 383 52.79 -59.91 56.56
N HIS A 384 51.83 -59.21 57.17
CA HIS A 384 51.80 -58.76 58.58
C HIS A 384 50.58 -57.84 58.81
N PRO A 385 49.84 -57.97 59.93
CA PRO A 385 48.46 -57.51 60.08
C PRO A 385 48.35 -56.06 60.60
N GLU A 386 49.08 -55.11 60.04
CA GLU A 386 49.00 -53.71 60.50
C GLU A 386 48.27 -52.75 59.53
N ASN A 387 48.04 -53.13 58.25
CA ASN A 387 47.22 -52.33 57.31
C ASN A 387 46.08 -53.14 56.67
N GLY A 388 45.11 -53.60 57.47
CA GLY A 388 43.95 -54.38 57.00
C GLY A 388 42.95 -53.65 56.08
N GLU A 389 43.09 -52.33 55.91
CA GLU A 389 42.17 -51.50 55.12
C GLU A 389 42.22 -51.80 53.60
N GLU A 390 43.39 -52.19 53.08
CA GLU A 390 43.58 -52.51 51.66
C GLU A 390 42.96 -53.84 51.28
N HIS A 391 43.17 -54.85 52.13
CA HIS A 391 42.55 -56.15 51.99
C HIS A 391 41.02 -56.04 52.09
N ALA A 392 40.52 -55.31 53.09
CA ALA A 392 39.10 -55.01 53.21
C ALA A 392 38.56 -54.30 51.96
N PHE A 393 39.31 -53.37 51.37
CA PHE A 393 38.90 -52.71 50.14
C PHE A 393 38.83 -53.67 48.93
N ALA A 394 39.86 -54.47 48.69
CA ALA A 394 39.95 -55.34 47.51
C ALA A 394 39.03 -56.57 47.59
N VAL A 395 38.82 -57.12 48.80
CA VAL A 395 38.10 -58.38 49.02
C VAL A 395 36.66 -58.15 49.49
N GLU A 396 36.38 -57.07 50.23
CA GLU A 396 35.03 -56.81 50.75
C GLU A 396 34.34 -55.67 50.00
N ILE A 397 34.96 -54.49 49.92
CA ILE A 397 34.30 -53.29 49.36
C ILE A 397 34.14 -53.41 47.84
N LEU A 398 35.21 -53.72 47.12
CA LEU A 398 35.21 -53.79 45.65
C LEU A 398 34.23 -54.85 45.12
N PRO A 399 34.19 -56.09 45.65
CA PRO A 399 33.24 -57.10 45.20
C PRO A 399 31.82 -56.79 45.64
N ARG A 400 31.62 -56.22 46.84
CA ARG A 400 30.29 -55.78 47.28
C ARG A 400 29.68 -54.73 46.35
N VAL A 401 30.47 -53.80 45.82
CA VAL A 401 29.94 -52.81 44.88
C VAL A 401 29.80 -53.40 43.47
N LEU A 402 30.86 -54.00 42.92
CA LEU A 402 30.84 -54.44 41.53
C LEU A 402 30.00 -55.71 41.31
N GLU A 403 30.06 -56.70 42.21
CA GLU A 403 29.30 -57.95 42.08
C GLU A 403 27.86 -57.81 42.56
N LYS A 404 27.63 -57.25 43.77
CA LYS A 404 26.28 -57.17 44.34
C LYS A 404 25.45 -56.01 43.77
N HIS A 405 26.05 -54.83 43.56
CA HIS A 405 25.29 -53.65 43.10
C HIS A 405 25.26 -53.52 41.57
N PHE A 406 26.38 -53.78 40.88
CA PHE A 406 26.45 -53.68 39.41
C PHE A 406 26.39 -55.03 38.66
N GLY A 407 26.40 -56.16 39.38
CA GLY A 407 26.22 -57.49 38.78
C GLY A 407 27.42 -58.04 38.01
N TYR A 408 28.62 -57.48 38.16
CA TYR A 408 29.85 -57.99 37.53
C TYR A 408 30.33 -59.28 38.19
N LYS A 409 31.14 -60.08 37.47
CA LYS A 409 31.79 -61.28 38.03
C LYS A 409 33.29 -61.02 38.14
N LEU A 410 33.81 -60.86 39.35
CA LEU A 410 35.22 -60.63 39.59
C LEU A 410 35.94 -61.97 39.84
N CYS A 411 37.17 -62.08 39.36
CA CYS A 411 38.10 -63.11 39.76
C CYS A 411 39.10 -62.50 40.74
N ILE A 412 39.11 -63.01 41.97
CA ILE A 412 40.00 -62.56 43.03
C ILE A 412 40.93 -63.72 43.36
N TYR A 413 42.24 -63.47 43.25
CA TYR A 413 43.26 -64.50 43.39
C TYR A 413 43.12 -65.36 44.66
N GLU A 414 42.80 -64.77 45.82
CA GLU A 414 42.65 -65.53 47.08
C GLU A 414 41.33 -66.29 47.24
N ARG A 415 40.29 -65.95 46.47
CA ARG A 415 38.96 -66.57 46.60
C ARG A 415 38.76 -67.70 45.60
N ASP A 416 39.27 -67.52 44.38
CA ASP A 416 38.85 -68.30 43.21
C ASP A 416 39.94 -69.26 42.68
N VAL A 417 41.13 -69.31 43.30
CA VAL A 417 42.25 -70.19 42.92
C VAL A 417 42.30 -71.44 43.81
N VAL A 418 42.50 -72.62 43.21
CA VAL A 418 42.55 -73.91 43.92
C VAL A 418 43.99 -74.20 44.36
N PRO A 419 44.28 -74.48 45.65
CA PRO A 419 45.65 -74.74 46.10
C PRO A 419 46.19 -76.05 45.50
N GLY A 420 47.27 -75.99 44.71
CA GLY A 420 48.00 -77.19 44.25
C GLY A 420 48.67 -77.19 42.86
N ARG A 421 48.63 -76.10 42.07
CA ARG A 421 49.33 -75.99 40.76
C ARG A 421 50.38 -74.87 40.75
N ALA A 422 51.24 -74.89 39.72
CA ALA A 422 52.26 -73.86 39.52
C ALA A 422 51.60 -72.47 39.36
N VAL A 423 51.99 -71.55 40.24
CA VAL A 423 51.28 -70.28 40.50
C VAL A 423 51.24 -69.35 39.28
N VAL A 424 52.26 -69.37 38.43
CA VAL A 424 52.44 -68.38 37.35
C VAL A 424 51.55 -68.67 36.13
N ASP A 425 51.46 -69.93 35.68
CA ASP A 425 50.66 -70.32 34.51
C ASP A 425 49.15 -70.16 34.75
N GLU A 426 48.72 -70.37 36.01
CA GLU A 426 47.32 -70.23 36.41
C GLU A 426 46.86 -68.77 36.44
N ILE A 427 47.71 -67.86 36.92
CA ILE A 427 47.45 -66.41 36.86
C ILE A 427 47.30 -65.95 35.40
N HIS A 428 48.15 -66.44 34.50
CA HIS A 428 48.05 -66.11 33.07
C HIS A 428 46.71 -66.56 32.48
N SER A 429 46.28 -67.80 32.77
CA SER A 429 44.98 -68.32 32.31
C SER A 429 43.79 -67.50 32.85
N LEU A 430 43.83 -67.08 34.12
CA LEU A 430 42.77 -66.27 34.72
C LEU A 430 42.71 -64.84 34.15
N ILE A 431 43.86 -64.26 33.81
CA ILE A 431 43.94 -62.96 33.13
C ILE A 431 43.36 -63.08 31.71
N GLU A 432 43.69 -64.13 30.95
CA GLU A 432 43.11 -64.36 29.62
C GLU A 432 41.59 -64.54 29.65
N GLN A 433 41.09 -65.25 30.66
CA GLN A 433 39.66 -65.46 30.91
C GLN A 433 38.91 -64.20 31.38
N SER A 434 39.64 -63.09 31.64
CA SER A 434 39.08 -61.84 32.15
C SER A 434 38.98 -60.74 31.07
N ARG A 435 37.95 -59.89 31.16
CA ARG A 435 37.75 -58.76 30.23
C ARG A 435 38.52 -57.49 30.63
N ARG A 436 38.78 -57.32 31.92
CA ARG A 436 39.53 -56.20 32.51
C ARG A 436 40.51 -56.71 33.56
N LEU A 437 41.57 -55.95 33.76
CA LEU A 437 42.53 -56.18 34.83
C LEU A 437 42.52 -54.96 35.75
N ILE A 438 42.10 -55.16 37.00
CA ILE A 438 42.08 -54.12 38.04
C ILE A 438 43.30 -54.34 38.92
N ILE A 439 44.16 -53.33 39.04
CA ILE A 439 45.34 -53.37 39.91
C ILE A 439 45.11 -52.35 41.03
N VAL A 440 45.08 -52.82 42.27
CA VAL A 440 44.99 -51.96 43.46
C VAL A 440 46.41 -51.65 43.91
N LEU A 441 46.85 -50.41 43.72
CA LEU A 441 48.15 -49.92 44.13
C LEU A 441 48.12 -49.40 45.56
N SER A 442 49.02 -49.94 46.35
CA SER A 442 49.38 -49.44 47.68
C SER A 442 50.89 -49.25 47.83
N LYS A 443 51.30 -48.62 48.94
CA LYS A 443 52.73 -48.50 49.30
C LYS A 443 53.40 -49.88 49.40
N SER A 444 52.65 -50.88 49.87
CA SER A 444 53.13 -52.23 50.14
C SER A 444 53.30 -53.05 48.87
N TYR A 445 52.46 -52.80 47.85
CA TYR A 445 52.63 -53.33 46.49
C TYR A 445 54.02 -53.03 45.89
N MET A 446 54.69 -51.96 46.36
CA MET A 446 55.97 -51.50 45.81
C MET A 446 57.21 -52.15 46.45
N SER A 447 57.07 -52.89 47.57
CA SER A 447 58.20 -53.17 48.49
C SER A 447 58.70 -54.63 48.59
N ASN A 448 58.03 -55.63 47.99
CA ASN A 448 58.27 -57.04 48.33
C ASN A 448 58.82 -57.93 47.17
N GLU A 449 59.49 -59.04 47.50
CA GLU A 449 60.11 -60.02 46.59
C GLU A 449 59.11 -60.86 45.74
N VAL A 450 57.82 -60.79 46.05
CA VAL A 450 56.71 -61.44 45.30
C VAL A 450 56.45 -60.78 43.92
N ARG A 451 57.23 -59.74 43.58
CA ARG A 451 57.17 -59.02 42.30
C ARG A 451 57.38 -59.91 41.08
N TYR A 452 58.28 -60.88 41.13
CA TYR A 452 58.71 -61.60 39.93
C TYR A 452 57.63 -62.50 39.31
N GLU A 453 56.81 -63.17 40.13
CA GLU A 453 55.78 -64.10 39.66
C GLU A 453 54.60 -63.39 39.00
N LEU A 454 54.19 -62.25 39.58
CA LEU A 454 53.11 -61.43 39.05
C LEU A 454 53.60 -60.50 37.91
N GLU A 455 54.84 -60.00 37.98
CA GLU A 455 55.42 -59.11 36.95
C GLU A 455 55.55 -59.82 35.60
N SER A 456 55.88 -61.11 35.51
CA SER A 456 56.03 -61.78 34.20
C SER A 456 54.70 -61.89 33.45
N GLY A 457 53.67 -62.43 34.11
CA GLY A 457 52.34 -62.58 33.49
C GLY A 457 51.66 -61.24 33.23
N LEU A 458 51.89 -60.25 34.10
CA LEU A 458 51.41 -58.89 33.92
C LEU A 458 52.14 -58.16 32.78
N HIS A 459 53.46 -58.36 32.64
CA HIS A 459 54.27 -57.76 31.60
C HIS A 459 53.86 -58.24 30.21
N GLU A 460 53.63 -59.55 30.04
CA GLU A 460 53.14 -60.12 28.78
C GLU A 460 51.76 -59.56 28.41
N ALA A 461 50.80 -59.57 29.35
CA ALA A 461 49.47 -59.00 29.13
C ALA A 461 49.50 -57.49 28.79
N LEU A 462 50.48 -56.76 29.34
CA LEU A 462 50.72 -55.32 29.09
C LEU A 462 51.34 -55.05 27.72
N VAL A 463 52.37 -55.81 27.36
CA VAL A 463 53.11 -55.66 26.10
C VAL A 463 52.23 -56.04 24.91
N GLU A 464 51.51 -57.14 25.01
CA GLU A 464 50.63 -57.63 23.95
C GLU A 464 49.29 -56.88 23.87
N ARG A 465 48.98 -56.01 24.85
CA ARG A 465 47.74 -55.21 24.96
C ARG A 465 46.44 -56.03 24.87
N LYS A 466 46.50 -57.33 25.21
CA LYS A 466 45.36 -58.25 25.14
C LYS A 466 44.22 -57.89 26.10
N ILE A 467 44.52 -57.17 27.18
CA ILE A 467 43.53 -56.77 28.20
C ILE A 467 43.59 -55.28 28.55
N LYS A 468 42.42 -54.67 28.79
CA LYS A 468 42.32 -53.27 29.23
C LYS A 468 42.51 -53.19 30.75
N ILE A 469 43.50 -52.40 31.17
CA ILE A 469 43.89 -52.25 32.58
C ILE A 469 43.23 -51.02 33.21
N ILE A 470 42.87 -51.16 34.49
CA ILE A 470 42.33 -50.14 35.37
C ILE A 470 43.22 -50.10 36.61
N LEU A 471 43.79 -48.94 36.91
CA LEU A 471 44.67 -48.74 38.05
C LEU A 471 43.90 -48.02 39.15
N ILE A 472 43.89 -48.55 40.37
CA ILE A 472 43.27 -47.91 41.53
C ILE A 472 44.38 -47.53 42.51
N GLU A 473 44.58 -46.24 42.72
CA GLU A 473 45.50 -45.69 43.71
C GLU A 473 44.77 -45.63 45.07
N PHE A 474 45.08 -46.55 45.98
CA PHE A 474 44.42 -46.65 47.29
C PHE A 474 44.97 -45.61 48.29
N THR A 475 46.30 -45.39 48.28
CA THR A 475 47.00 -44.34 49.03
C THR A 475 47.65 -43.37 48.06
N PRO A 476 47.68 -42.04 48.29
CA PRO A 476 48.39 -41.11 47.41
C PRO A 476 49.90 -41.42 47.44
N ILE A 477 50.44 -41.82 46.29
CA ILE A 477 51.87 -42.11 46.13
C ILE A 477 52.49 -40.93 45.40
N SER A 478 53.40 -40.20 46.07
CA SER A 478 54.06 -39.02 45.51
C SER A 478 55.08 -39.35 44.40
N ASP A 479 55.54 -40.60 44.29
CA ASP A 479 56.56 -41.02 43.32
C ASP A 479 56.12 -42.25 42.51
N LEU A 480 55.57 -42.00 41.31
CA LEU A 480 55.26 -43.03 40.28
C LEU A 480 56.52 -43.52 39.54
N THR A 481 57.71 -43.13 39.98
CA THR A 481 59.01 -43.41 39.37
C THR A 481 59.42 -44.87 39.48
N PHE A 482 58.90 -45.61 40.46
CA PHE A 482 59.20 -47.03 40.72
C PHE A 482 58.25 -48.02 40.03
N LEU A 483 57.26 -47.54 39.27
CA LEU A 483 56.37 -48.40 38.48
C LEU A 483 57.12 -49.03 37.29
N PRO A 484 56.81 -50.28 36.92
CA PRO A 484 57.24 -50.89 35.67
C PRO A 484 56.97 -49.94 34.49
N GLN A 485 57.92 -49.86 33.54
CA GLN A 485 57.84 -48.92 32.42
C GLN A 485 56.58 -49.12 31.55
N SER A 486 56.05 -50.34 31.53
CA SER A 486 54.79 -50.72 30.90
C SER A 486 53.54 -50.08 31.55
N LEU A 487 53.55 -49.84 32.87
CA LEU A 487 52.47 -49.17 33.59
C LEU A 487 52.56 -47.63 33.52
N LYS A 488 53.77 -47.06 33.38
CA LYS A 488 53.97 -45.62 33.15
C LYS A 488 53.34 -45.12 31.83
N LEU A 489 53.15 -46.01 30.86
CA LEU A 489 52.53 -45.71 29.56
C LEU A 489 50.99 -45.69 29.60
N LEU A 490 50.37 -45.97 30.74
CA LEU A 490 48.91 -45.92 30.88
C LEU A 490 48.39 -44.49 30.81
N LYS A 491 47.30 -44.28 30.08
CA LYS A 491 46.64 -42.98 29.99
C LYS A 491 46.08 -42.58 31.37
N SER A 492 46.29 -41.33 31.77
CA SER A 492 45.80 -40.75 33.05
C SER A 492 44.32 -41.06 33.35
N HIS A 493 43.46 -41.14 32.33
CA HIS A 493 42.03 -41.46 32.47
C HIS A 493 41.71 -42.89 32.95
N ARG A 494 42.71 -43.78 33.05
CA ARG A 494 42.56 -45.15 33.58
C ARG A 494 43.14 -45.33 34.98
N VAL A 495 43.61 -44.24 35.60
CA VAL A 495 44.07 -44.19 36.98
C VAL A 495 42.98 -43.56 37.83
N LEU A 496 42.43 -44.32 38.76
CA LEU A 496 41.37 -43.90 39.67
C LEU A 496 41.93 -43.73 41.07
N LYS A 497 41.68 -42.58 41.69
CA LYS A 497 42.15 -42.30 43.04
C LYS A 497 41.06 -42.62 44.04
N TRP A 498 41.34 -43.55 44.95
CA TRP A 498 40.47 -43.81 46.09
C TRP A 498 40.65 -42.71 47.15
N LYS A 499 39.55 -42.20 47.68
CA LYS A 499 39.53 -41.22 48.78
C LYS A 499 38.43 -41.63 49.74
N ALA A 500 38.80 -42.10 50.93
CA ALA A 500 37.87 -42.63 51.92
C ALA A 500 36.68 -41.68 52.17
N ASP A 501 36.93 -40.38 52.34
CA ASP A 501 35.91 -39.38 52.70
C ASP A 501 34.88 -39.05 51.60
N LYS A 502 35.21 -39.27 50.31
CA LYS A 502 34.40 -38.81 49.15
C LYS A 502 33.89 -39.95 48.26
N SER A 503 34.34 -41.18 48.50
CA SER A 503 34.05 -42.34 47.65
C SER A 503 33.09 -43.37 48.26
N LEU A 504 32.55 -43.10 49.47
CA LEU A 504 31.61 -43.98 50.17
C LEU A 504 30.26 -44.14 49.45
N SER A 505 29.75 -43.09 48.79
CA SER A 505 28.50 -43.18 48.03
C SER A 505 28.71 -43.90 46.69
N TYR A 506 27.85 -44.87 46.38
CA TYR A 506 27.84 -45.63 45.11
C TYR A 506 27.71 -44.74 43.86
N ASN A 507 27.15 -43.54 44.00
CA ASN A 507 26.99 -42.55 42.92
C ASN A 507 28.18 -41.56 42.81
N SER A 508 29.26 -41.76 43.57
CA SER A 508 30.43 -40.89 43.52
C SER A 508 31.14 -40.96 42.16
N ARG A 509 31.91 -39.91 41.85
CA ARG A 509 32.69 -39.81 40.61
C ARG A 509 33.68 -40.99 40.45
N PHE A 510 34.16 -41.56 41.56
CA PHE A 510 35.04 -42.73 41.56
C PHE A 510 34.35 -43.95 40.96
N TRP A 511 33.20 -44.37 41.51
CA TRP A 511 32.47 -45.55 41.06
C TRP A 511 31.91 -45.38 39.65
N LYS A 512 31.38 -44.19 39.30
CA LYS A 512 30.93 -43.89 37.93
C LYS A 512 32.06 -44.03 36.90
N ASN A 513 33.25 -43.53 37.23
CA ASN A 513 34.43 -43.68 36.36
C ASN A 513 34.91 -45.14 36.31
N LEU A 514 34.85 -45.89 37.42
CA LEU A 514 35.18 -47.31 37.46
C LEU A 514 34.25 -48.13 36.56
N VAL A 515 32.94 -47.94 36.69
CA VAL A 515 31.92 -48.60 35.85
C VAL A 515 32.05 -48.18 34.38
N TYR A 516 32.41 -46.92 34.09
CA TYR A 516 32.70 -46.47 32.73
C TYR A 516 33.86 -47.24 32.08
N LEU A 517 34.88 -47.61 32.86
CA LEU A 517 36.04 -48.40 32.40
C LEU A 517 35.80 -49.92 32.35
N MET A 518 34.84 -50.42 33.14
CA MET A 518 34.37 -51.81 33.10
C MET A 518 33.68 -52.16 31.76
N PRO A 519 33.53 -53.46 31.42
CA PRO A 519 32.80 -53.86 30.22
C PRO A 519 31.33 -53.42 30.32
N ALA A 520 30.72 -53.10 29.17
CA ALA A 520 29.31 -52.74 29.14
C ALA A 520 28.48 -53.98 29.47
N LYS A 521 27.77 -53.93 30.60
CA LYS A 521 26.91 -55.00 31.11
C LYS A 521 25.54 -54.45 31.44
N THR A 522 24.50 -55.20 31.10
CA THR A 522 23.14 -54.87 31.52
C THR A 522 22.98 -55.23 32.99
N ALA A 523 22.89 -54.21 33.86
CA ALA A 523 22.57 -54.42 35.26
C ALA A 523 21.16 -55.03 35.35
N LYS A 524 21.02 -56.19 35.99
CA LYS A 524 19.72 -56.68 36.43
C LYS A 524 19.29 -55.80 37.61
N PRO A 525 18.08 -55.21 37.61
CA PRO A 525 17.64 -54.43 38.76
C PRO A 525 17.52 -55.36 39.97
N TRP A 526 18.37 -55.15 40.98
CA TRP A 526 18.17 -55.80 42.26
C TRP A 526 17.17 -54.98 43.08
N ARG A 527 16.19 -55.69 43.66
CA ARG A 527 15.13 -55.13 44.52
C ARG A 527 15.74 -54.60 45.81
N ASP A 528 15.23 -53.45 46.21
CA ASP A 528 15.57 -52.68 47.40
C ASP A 528 15.57 -53.55 48.67
N GLU A 529 16.71 -53.58 49.37
CA GLU A 529 16.78 -53.89 50.80
C GLU A 529 17.70 -52.85 51.44
N SER A 530 17.03 -51.81 51.92
CA SER A 530 17.35 -50.87 53.00
C SER A 530 18.79 -50.82 53.50
N GLU A 531 19.35 -49.61 53.40
CA GLU A 531 20.52 -49.13 54.12
C GLU A 531 20.41 -49.40 55.63
N VAL A 532 21.21 -50.34 56.14
CA VAL A 532 21.78 -50.27 57.50
C VAL A 532 23.17 -50.90 57.46
N LEU A 533 24.20 -50.15 57.84
CA LEU A 533 25.42 -50.71 58.44
C LEU A 533 25.84 -49.88 59.65
N PRO A 534 26.54 -50.51 60.62
CA PRO A 534 26.66 -50.04 61.99
C PRO A 534 27.65 -48.91 62.14
N MET A 535 27.36 -48.04 63.10
CA MET A 535 28.31 -47.08 63.64
C MET A 535 29.45 -47.83 64.32
N LEU A 536 30.66 -47.72 63.78
CA LEU A 536 31.88 -47.94 64.54
C LEU A 536 32.13 -46.68 65.39
N SER A 537 32.00 -46.86 66.70
CA SER A 537 32.28 -45.88 67.74
C SER A 537 33.75 -45.48 67.73
N GLN A 538 34.02 -44.18 67.64
CA GLN A 538 35.24 -43.59 68.19
C GLN A 538 34.99 -43.20 69.64
N SER A 539 35.61 -43.94 70.56
CA SER A 539 36.17 -43.44 71.83
C SER A 539 37.32 -44.33 72.24
#